data_AF-A0A939UAA7-F1
#
_entry.id   AF-A0A939UAA7-F1
#
_cell.length_a   1.000
_cell.length_b   1.000
_cell.length_c   1.000
_cell.angle_alpha   90.00
_cell.angle_beta   90.00
_cell.angle_gamma   90.00
#
_symmetry.space_group_name_H-M   'P 1'
#
loop_
_entity.id
_entity.type
_entity.pdbx_description
1 polymer ?
#
loop_
_entity_poly.entity_id
_entity_poly.type
_entity_poly.pdbx_seq_one_letter_code
_entity_poly.pdbx_strand_id
1 'polypeptide(L)'
;MKKSLFRIAVSGLAVFAGLTVNLAAQPLTGYVQSFVGSSNFGTTNPGAVCPAGMMSVSPFNVTGSQLNTFDKDARWWSTPYSSDNCYFTGYSHVNLSGVGCPELGTVVVMPTSGPLVVDNRQYGSEYTEEKAEPGYYSNRLTAYDILTEVTATPRSSIERYTFHEGPANILVNLGQGLTNESGAWVRRISETEIEGMRLCGSFCYNPKAVFPQYFYIRVVRHEVRSGFWKKQPAMTAEAAWDEYSGKYKIYENAPRELAGDDIGAWFSFDAAEGESVLVQVGVSFVSAANARLNLEKEQPSADFDVVRGAAHEAWENDLGRIRVSGGTERQKQIFYTSLYHALIHPNILNDVNGEYPLMQGGPLAKSNG
;
A
#
# COMPACT_ATOMS: atom_id res chain seq x y z
N MET A 1 -35.22 36.94 83.64
CA MET A 1 -35.62 37.21 82.25
C MET A 1 -34.91 36.23 81.33
N LYS A 2 -35.69 35.50 80.52
CA LYS A 2 -35.29 34.35 79.69
C LYS A 2 -34.25 34.75 78.63
N LYS A 3 -33.17 33.97 78.47
CA LYS A 3 -32.37 33.92 77.24
C LYS A 3 -32.24 32.46 76.79
N SER A 4 -32.84 32.19 75.64
CA SER A 4 -32.79 30.92 74.90
C SER A 4 -31.45 30.82 74.17
N LEU A 5 -30.80 29.66 74.24
CA LEU A 5 -29.61 29.32 73.45
C LEU A 5 -29.95 28.11 72.57
N PHE A 6 -30.16 28.37 71.28
CA PHE A 6 -30.31 27.37 70.24
C PHE A 6 -28.91 26.83 69.88
N ARG A 7 -28.72 25.51 69.99
CA ARG A 7 -27.54 24.82 69.42
C ARG A 7 -27.94 24.24 68.07
N ILE A 8 -27.39 24.78 66.99
CA ILE A 8 -27.50 24.21 65.64
C ILE A 8 -26.36 23.20 65.48
N ALA A 9 -26.69 21.92 65.29
CA ALA A 9 -25.76 20.90 64.87
C ALA A 9 -25.70 20.91 63.33
N VAL A 10 -24.53 21.25 62.78
CA VAL A 10 -24.27 21.15 61.33
C VAL A 10 -23.65 19.77 61.08
N SER A 11 -24.44 18.86 60.56
CA SER A 11 -23.97 17.56 60.04
C SER A 11 -23.45 17.79 58.62
N GLY A 12 -22.13 17.82 58.44
CA GLY A 12 -21.49 17.89 57.12
C GLY A 12 -21.58 16.54 56.41
N LEU A 13 -22.41 16.45 55.38
CA LEU A 13 -22.47 15.31 54.47
C LEU A 13 -21.38 15.49 53.41
N ALA A 14 -20.27 14.76 53.53
CA ALA A 14 -19.24 14.73 52.49
C ALA A 14 -19.73 13.86 51.33
N VAL A 15 -20.15 14.48 50.23
CA VAL A 15 -20.47 13.79 48.97
C VAL A 15 -19.14 13.45 48.29
N PHE A 16 -18.70 12.20 48.42
CA PHE A 16 -17.65 11.65 47.58
C PHE A 16 -18.21 11.43 46.17
N ALA A 17 -17.98 12.39 45.27
CA ALA A 17 -18.16 12.18 43.84
C ALA A 17 -17.05 11.22 43.36
N GLY A 18 -17.37 9.93 43.26
CA GLY A 18 -16.47 8.95 42.68
C GLY A 18 -16.26 9.26 41.19
N LEU A 19 -15.05 9.71 40.84
CA LEU A 19 -14.58 9.65 39.46
C LEU A 19 -14.52 8.18 39.05
N THR A 20 -15.50 7.73 38.27
CA THR A 20 -15.39 6.49 37.53
C THR A 20 -14.45 6.75 36.36
N VAL A 21 -13.19 6.37 36.51
CA VAL A 21 -12.27 6.24 35.37
C VAL A 21 -12.79 5.07 34.55
N ASN A 22 -13.52 5.34 33.48
CA ASN A 22 -13.79 4.34 32.45
C ASN A 22 -12.45 3.96 31.81
N LEU A 23 -11.82 2.89 32.29
CA LEU A 23 -10.80 2.20 31.50
C LEU A 23 -11.53 1.63 30.28
N ALA A 24 -11.44 2.33 29.15
CA ALA A 24 -11.84 1.76 27.88
C ALA A 24 -11.01 0.48 27.67
N ALA A 25 -11.69 -0.63 27.35
CA ALA A 25 -11.00 -1.87 26.99
C ALA A 25 -10.09 -1.60 25.77
N GLN A 26 -8.87 -2.15 25.80
CA GLN A 26 -7.93 -2.02 24.69
C GLN A 26 -8.58 -2.53 23.38
N PRO A 27 -8.48 -1.79 22.26
CA PRO A 27 -8.94 -2.26 20.95
C PRO A 27 -8.29 -3.59 20.59
N LEU A 28 -9.04 -4.49 19.96
CA LEU A 28 -8.55 -5.81 19.57
C LEU A 28 -7.47 -5.74 18.50
N THR A 29 -7.57 -4.76 17.61
CA THR A 29 -6.51 -4.39 16.65
C THR A 29 -5.16 -4.13 17.34
N GLY A 30 -5.16 -3.62 18.57
CA GLY A 30 -3.94 -3.41 19.37
C GLY A 30 -3.23 -4.70 19.82
N TYR A 31 -3.84 -5.87 19.65
CA TYR A 31 -3.18 -7.16 19.85
C TYR A 31 -2.47 -7.70 18.61
N VAL A 32 -2.82 -7.22 17.42
CA VAL A 32 -2.25 -7.73 16.16
C VAL A 32 -0.81 -7.27 16.01
N GLN A 33 0.06 -8.20 15.60
CA GLN A 33 1.47 -7.96 15.32
C GLN A 33 1.74 -8.24 13.83
N SER A 34 1.54 -7.24 12.97
CA SER A 34 1.54 -7.41 11.50
C SER A 34 2.86 -7.94 10.92
N PHE A 35 3.99 -7.71 11.60
CA PHE A 35 5.31 -8.25 11.20
C PHE A 35 5.47 -9.75 11.47
N VAL A 36 4.61 -10.38 12.26
CA VAL A 36 4.74 -11.82 12.52
C VAL A 36 4.52 -12.60 11.22
N GLY A 37 5.57 -13.33 10.81
CA GLY A 37 5.60 -14.13 9.59
C GLY A 37 6.31 -13.48 8.40
N SER A 38 6.81 -12.25 8.53
CA SER A 38 7.54 -11.57 7.43
C SER A 38 8.96 -12.09 7.20
N SER A 39 9.48 -12.92 8.09
CA SER A 39 10.79 -13.59 7.97
C SER A 39 10.64 -15.11 8.10
N ASN A 40 11.75 -15.81 7.91
CA ASN A 40 11.86 -17.27 8.11
C ASN A 40 10.74 -18.07 7.41
N PHE A 41 10.46 -17.74 6.15
CA PHE A 41 9.50 -18.45 5.29
C PHE A 41 8.03 -18.42 5.74
N GLY A 42 7.64 -17.53 6.64
CA GLY A 42 6.21 -17.28 6.88
C GLY A 42 5.51 -16.66 5.66
N THR A 43 6.24 -15.85 4.88
CA THR A 43 5.77 -15.19 3.63
C THR A 43 4.55 -14.29 3.80
N THR A 44 4.35 -13.75 5.01
CA THR A 44 3.36 -12.69 5.24
C THR A 44 3.97 -11.32 4.93
N ASN A 45 3.15 -10.27 4.92
CA ASN A 45 3.59 -8.89 4.73
C ASN A 45 2.82 -7.94 5.66
N PRO A 46 3.46 -6.83 6.11
CA PRO A 46 2.88 -5.92 7.09
C PRO A 46 2.04 -4.79 6.47
N GLY A 47 1.78 -4.85 5.17
CA GLY A 47 1.09 -3.79 4.44
C GLY A 47 -0.35 -3.58 4.88
N ALA A 48 -0.91 -2.44 4.46
CA ALA A 48 -2.29 -2.12 4.75
C ALA A 48 -3.24 -2.91 3.84
N VAL A 49 -4.24 -3.52 4.47
CA VAL A 49 -5.28 -4.33 3.82
C VAL A 49 -6.54 -4.26 4.67
N CYS A 50 -7.72 -4.30 4.04
CA CYS A 50 -8.99 -4.54 4.73
C CYS A 50 -9.26 -6.05 4.86
N PRO A 51 -10.09 -6.52 5.80
CA PRO A 51 -10.53 -7.92 5.81
C PRO A 51 -11.07 -8.34 4.44
N ALA A 52 -10.58 -9.45 3.89
CA ALA A 52 -10.91 -9.93 2.54
C ALA A 52 -10.82 -8.88 1.39
N GLY A 53 -10.04 -7.81 1.55
CA GLY A 53 -9.93 -6.74 0.54
C GLY A 53 -9.14 -7.19 -0.69
N MET A 54 -9.57 -6.82 -1.90
CA MET A 54 -8.80 -6.99 -3.14
C MET A 54 -7.51 -6.17 -3.09
N MET A 55 -7.59 -4.96 -2.54
CA MET A 55 -6.44 -4.10 -2.35
C MET A 55 -5.61 -4.53 -1.15
N SER A 56 -4.31 -4.67 -1.39
CA SER A 56 -3.27 -4.68 -0.37
C SER A 56 -2.16 -3.76 -0.85
N VAL A 57 -1.80 -2.77 -0.05
CA VAL A 57 -0.68 -1.86 -0.31
C VAL A 57 0.44 -2.18 0.66
N SER A 58 1.53 -2.76 0.15
CA SER A 58 2.56 -3.36 0.98
C SER A 58 3.95 -2.85 0.61
N PRO A 59 4.82 -2.62 1.61
CA PRO A 59 6.19 -2.20 1.35
C PRO A 59 6.92 -3.21 0.48
N PHE A 60 7.71 -2.73 -0.47
CA PHE A 60 8.50 -3.54 -1.39
C PHE A 60 9.99 -3.37 -1.11
N ASN A 61 10.56 -4.29 -0.33
CA ASN A 61 11.97 -4.23 0.10
C ASN A 61 12.76 -5.48 -0.30
N VAL A 62 12.35 -6.17 -1.37
CA VAL A 62 12.91 -7.47 -1.78
C VAL A 62 13.70 -7.39 -3.09
N THR A 63 14.08 -6.20 -3.52
CA THR A 63 14.97 -5.97 -4.66
C THR A 63 15.63 -4.59 -4.57
N GLY A 64 16.57 -4.32 -5.47
CA GLY A 64 17.14 -2.98 -5.69
C GLY A 64 18.50 -2.76 -5.03
N SER A 65 18.91 -3.54 -4.03
CA SER A 65 20.19 -3.33 -3.36
C SER A 65 20.80 -4.60 -2.78
N GLN A 66 22.14 -4.64 -2.76
CA GLN A 66 22.93 -5.66 -2.06
C GLN A 66 22.94 -5.45 -0.54
N LEU A 67 22.42 -4.32 -0.05
CA LEU A 67 22.21 -4.10 1.39
C LEU A 67 21.13 -5.04 1.95
N ASN A 68 20.20 -5.49 1.10
CA ASN A 68 19.20 -6.45 1.49
C ASN A 68 19.82 -7.83 1.71
N THR A 69 19.40 -8.48 2.80
CA THR A 69 19.78 -9.86 3.10
C THR A 69 19.20 -10.83 2.06
N PHE A 70 17.98 -10.55 1.58
CA PHE A 70 17.28 -11.37 0.61
C PHE A 70 16.85 -10.55 -0.61
N ASP A 71 17.18 -11.05 -1.79
CA ASP A 71 16.66 -10.57 -3.06
C ASP A 71 15.68 -11.61 -3.62
N LYS A 72 14.54 -11.15 -4.13
CA LYS A 72 13.45 -11.98 -4.63
C LYS A 72 13.87 -12.90 -5.79
N ASP A 73 14.88 -12.49 -6.58
CA ASP A 73 15.33 -13.19 -7.78
C ASP A 73 16.57 -14.08 -7.51
N ALA A 74 17.20 -13.93 -6.35
CA ALA A 74 18.37 -14.72 -5.96
C ALA A 74 18.00 -16.07 -5.30
N ARG A 75 16.73 -16.27 -4.94
CA ARG A 75 16.24 -17.47 -4.25
C ARG A 75 14.76 -17.67 -4.48
N TRP A 76 14.24 -18.80 -4.00
CA TRP A 76 12.79 -19.02 -3.94
C TRP A 76 12.14 -18.02 -2.98
N TRP A 77 11.35 -17.09 -3.53
CA TRP A 77 10.77 -15.97 -2.79
C TRP A 77 9.39 -15.58 -3.32
N SER A 78 8.45 -15.27 -2.43
CA SER A 78 7.02 -15.11 -2.77
C SER A 78 6.33 -13.98 -2.00
N THR A 79 7.08 -13.15 -1.27
CA THR A 79 6.54 -12.04 -0.48
C THR A 79 7.17 -10.71 -0.91
N PRO A 80 6.41 -9.59 -0.92
CA PRO A 80 6.96 -8.28 -1.29
C PRO A 80 7.91 -7.72 -0.22
N TYR A 81 7.89 -8.31 0.97
CA TYR A 81 8.54 -7.76 2.14
C TYR A 81 9.30 -8.82 2.94
N SER A 82 10.48 -8.45 3.47
CA SER A 82 11.19 -9.16 4.52
C SER A 82 11.59 -8.20 5.64
N SER A 83 11.39 -8.59 6.90
CA SER A 83 11.92 -7.82 8.04
C SER A 83 13.44 -7.92 8.18
N ASP A 84 14.08 -8.83 7.42
CA ASP A 84 15.54 -8.98 7.39
C ASP A 84 16.22 -8.06 6.36
N ASN A 85 15.41 -7.31 5.60
CA ASN A 85 15.85 -6.35 4.59
C ASN A 85 15.70 -4.92 5.11
N CYS A 86 16.54 -4.02 4.61
CA CYS A 86 16.53 -2.62 5.02
C CYS A 86 16.38 -1.64 3.87
N TYR A 87 16.41 -2.09 2.61
CA TYR A 87 16.34 -1.24 1.42
C TYR A 87 15.00 -1.37 0.71
N PHE A 88 14.27 -0.25 0.67
CA PHE A 88 12.91 -0.09 0.19
C PHE A 88 12.88 0.55 -1.21
N THR A 89 12.01 0.04 -2.08
CA THR A 89 11.87 0.49 -3.48
C THR A 89 10.46 0.93 -3.85
N GLY A 90 9.58 1.12 -2.85
CA GLY A 90 8.22 1.62 -3.02
C GLY A 90 7.15 0.70 -2.41
N TYR A 91 5.90 1.06 -2.63
CA TYR A 91 4.71 0.30 -2.24
C TYR A 91 4.13 -0.44 -3.43
N SER A 92 4.03 -1.76 -3.32
CA SER A 92 3.37 -2.60 -4.31
C SER A 92 1.88 -2.76 -4.00
N HIS A 93 1.08 -2.88 -5.06
CA HIS A 93 -0.37 -2.98 -4.99
C HIS A 93 -0.85 -4.36 -5.43
N VAL A 94 -1.74 -4.92 -4.60
CA VAL A 94 -2.25 -6.29 -4.67
C VAL A 94 -1.15 -7.31 -4.37
N ASN A 95 -1.25 -7.98 -3.22
CA ASN A 95 -0.22 -8.89 -2.72
C ASN A 95 -0.85 -10.16 -2.15
N LEU A 96 -0.12 -11.26 -2.25
CA LEU A 96 -0.46 -12.52 -1.59
C LEU A 96 0.21 -12.58 -0.20
N SER A 97 -0.38 -13.35 0.71
CA SER A 97 0.15 -13.54 2.07
C SER A 97 0.17 -15.04 2.38
N GLY A 98 1.32 -15.56 2.79
CA GLY A 98 1.47 -16.97 3.18
C GLY A 98 1.58 -17.96 2.01
N VAL A 99 1.86 -17.48 0.79
CA VAL A 99 1.93 -18.33 -0.41
C VAL A 99 3.35 -18.79 -0.72
N GLY A 100 3.45 -19.97 -1.31
CA GLY A 100 4.73 -20.57 -1.66
C GLY A 100 5.30 -20.16 -3.02
N CYS A 101 4.64 -19.35 -3.85
CA CYS A 101 5.16 -18.96 -5.16
C CYS A 101 4.96 -17.46 -5.41
N PRO A 102 5.86 -16.79 -6.15
CA PRO A 102 5.69 -15.38 -6.48
C PRO A 102 4.54 -15.18 -7.48
N GLU A 103 3.74 -14.15 -7.25
CA GLU A 103 2.72 -13.60 -8.15
C GLU A 103 2.28 -12.23 -7.62
N LEU A 104 1.64 -11.40 -8.46
CA LEU A 104 1.19 -10.04 -8.12
C LEU A 104 2.37 -9.17 -7.63
N GLY A 105 2.14 -8.32 -6.62
CA GLY A 105 3.14 -7.41 -6.07
C GLY A 105 3.66 -6.44 -7.11
N THR A 106 2.75 -5.85 -7.89
CA THR A 106 3.05 -4.97 -9.02
C THR A 106 2.54 -3.55 -8.79
N VAL A 107 2.71 -2.66 -9.78
CA VAL A 107 2.33 -1.24 -9.69
C VAL A 107 2.97 -0.60 -8.45
N VAL A 108 4.27 -0.37 -8.53
CA VAL A 108 5.07 0.06 -7.38
C VAL A 108 5.13 1.59 -7.33
N VAL A 109 4.64 2.20 -6.25
CA VAL A 109 4.68 3.66 -6.05
C VAL A 109 5.80 4.03 -5.09
N MET A 110 6.64 5.00 -5.45
CA MET A 110 7.78 5.44 -4.63
C MET A 110 7.88 6.98 -4.61
N PRO A 111 7.86 7.62 -3.43
CA PRO A 111 8.19 9.04 -3.30
C PRO A 111 9.71 9.24 -3.22
N THR A 112 10.23 10.32 -3.80
CA THR A 112 11.64 10.71 -3.70
C THR A 112 11.81 12.22 -3.59
N SER A 113 12.94 12.66 -3.04
CA SER A 113 13.37 14.08 -3.06
C SER A 113 14.61 14.23 -3.93
N GLY A 114 14.75 15.40 -4.56
CA GLY A 114 15.86 15.75 -5.45
C GLY A 114 15.61 15.42 -6.92
N PRO A 115 16.69 15.25 -7.72
CA PRO A 115 16.60 15.00 -9.15
C PRO A 115 15.80 13.74 -9.50
N LEU A 116 15.13 13.75 -10.65
CA LEU A 116 14.39 12.59 -11.15
C LEU A 116 15.36 11.43 -11.49
N VAL A 117 15.26 10.35 -10.73
CA VAL A 117 15.99 9.09 -10.95
C VAL A 117 14.98 7.95 -11.00
N VAL A 118 14.99 7.16 -12.08
CA VAL A 118 13.97 6.12 -12.34
C VAL A 118 14.50 4.68 -12.22
N ASP A 119 15.79 4.51 -11.93
CA ASP A 119 16.38 3.21 -11.65
C ASP A 119 16.19 2.87 -10.16
N ASN A 120 15.49 1.76 -9.87
CA ASN A 120 15.19 1.35 -8.50
C ASN A 120 16.42 1.05 -7.64
N ARG A 121 17.56 0.76 -8.29
CA ARG A 121 18.84 0.55 -7.60
C ARG A 121 19.47 1.85 -7.11
N GLN A 122 18.92 2.98 -7.55
CA GLN A 122 19.44 4.31 -7.25
C GLN A 122 18.41 5.16 -6.51
N TYR A 123 17.12 5.06 -6.86
CA TYR A 123 16.05 5.80 -6.17
C TYR A 123 15.59 5.15 -4.87
N GLY A 124 15.89 3.88 -4.64
CA GLY A 124 15.49 3.22 -3.41
C GLY A 124 16.18 3.84 -2.19
N SER A 125 15.63 3.58 -1.01
CA SER A 125 16.11 4.16 0.24
C SER A 125 16.18 3.10 1.32
N GLU A 126 17.16 3.21 2.22
CA GLU A 126 16.98 2.61 3.54
C GLU A 126 15.82 3.30 4.29
N TYR A 127 15.32 2.70 5.36
CA TYR A 127 14.21 3.28 6.11
C TYR A 127 14.29 3.02 7.61
N THR A 128 13.62 3.89 8.37
CA THR A 128 13.51 3.84 9.83
C THR A 128 12.06 4.09 10.25
N GLU A 129 11.80 4.15 11.56
CA GLU A 129 10.49 4.52 12.13
C GLU A 129 9.33 3.64 11.64
N GLU A 130 9.62 2.37 11.32
CA GLU A 130 8.65 1.45 10.73
C GLU A 130 7.53 1.09 11.71
N LYS A 131 6.28 1.22 11.26
CA LYS A 131 5.07 0.89 12.02
C LYS A 131 4.06 0.19 11.14
N ALA A 132 3.38 -0.81 11.70
CA ALA A 132 2.31 -1.54 11.03
C ALA A 132 1.19 -1.88 12.01
N GLU A 133 -0.04 -1.62 11.59
CA GLU A 133 -1.28 -1.89 12.31
C GLU A 133 -2.30 -2.47 11.31
N PRO A 134 -3.35 -3.19 11.74
CA PRO A 134 -4.40 -3.65 10.82
C PRO A 134 -4.97 -2.47 10.01
N GLY A 135 -4.76 -2.50 8.69
CA GLY A 135 -5.20 -1.44 7.78
C GLY A 135 -4.28 -0.23 7.64
N TYR A 136 -3.07 -0.24 8.22
CA TYR A 136 -2.13 0.90 8.15
C TYR A 136 -0.66 0.46 8.19
N TYR A 137 0.18 1.11 7.38
CA TYR A 137 1.62 0.96 7.43
C TYR A 137 2.32 2.32 7.24
N SER A 138 3.49 2.49 7.85
CA SER A 138 4.31 3.69 7.72
C SER A 138 5.79 3.39 7.92
N ASN A 139 6.65 4.15 7.24
CA ASN A 139 8.08 4.22 7.52
C ASN A 139 8.63 5.63 7.20
N ARG A 140 9.89 5.89 7.53
CA ARG A 140 10.62 7.10 7.12
C ARG A 140 11.77 6.72 6.20
N LEU A 141 11.80 7.28 5.00
CA LEU A 141 12.86 7.04 4.02
C LEU A 141 14.10 7.86 4.38
N THR A 142 15.20 7.20 4.77
CA THR A 142 16.39 7.89 5.27
C THR A 142 17.12 8.73 4.22
N ALA A 143 17.10 8.31 2.95
CA ALA A 143 17.78 9.03 1.87
C ALA A 143 17.11 10.37 1.53
N TYR A 144 15.83 10.50 1.84
CA TYR A 144 15.00 11.64 1.43
C TYR A 144 14.35 12.39 2.61
N ASP A 145 14.44 11.82 3.81
CA ASP A 145 13.71 12.23 5.01
C ASP A 145 12.19 12.37 4.79
N ILE A 146 11.61 11.47 4.00
CA ILE A 146 10.18 11.46 3.70
C ILE A 146 9.47 10.51 4.68
N LEU A 147 8.46 11.01 5.39
CA LEU A 147 7.51 10.14 6.09
C LEU A 147 6.51 9.60 5.07
N THR A 148 6.36 8.28 5.06
CA THR A 148 5.41 7.57 4.23
C THR A 148 4.33 6.92 5.08
N GLU A 149 3.09 6.97 4.61
CA GLU A 149 1.95 6.37 5.29
C GLU A 149 1.00 5.81 4.23
N VAL A 150 0.51 4.58 4.41
CA VAL A 150 -0.42 3.95 3.48
C VAL A 150 -1.58 3.29 4.24
N THR A 151 -2.77 3.37 3.66
CA THR A 151 -3.97 2.66 4.11
C THR A 151 -4.79 2.19 2.92
N ALA A 152 -5.78 1.34 3.16
CA ALA A 152 -6.53 0.67 2.11
C ALA A 152 -8.03 0.63 2.41
N THR A 153 -8.80 0.71 1.34
CA THR A 153 -10.21 0.30 1.24
C THR A 153 -10.27 -1.10 0.61
N PRO A 154 -11.46 -1.70 0.37
CA PRO A 154 -11.54 -3.01 -0.25
C PRO A 154 -10.90 -3.12 -1.64
N ARG A 155 -10.88 -2.08 -2.49
CA ARG A 155 -10.37 -2.14 -3.89
C ARG A 155 -9.48 -0.95 -4.27
N SER A 156 -9.21 -0.04 -3.36
CA SER A 156 -8.32 1.10 -3.59
C SER A 156 -7.46 1.42 -2.37
N SER A 157 -6.31 2.05 -2.56
CA SER A 157 -5.44 2.55 -1.49
C SER A 157 -5.38 4.08 -1.51
N ILE A 158 -4.99 4.65 -0.38
CA ILE A 158 -4.54 6.03 -0.29
C ILE A 158 -3.22 6.07 0.47
N GLU A 159 -2.30 6.84 -0.09
CA GLU A 159 -0.94 7.01 0.40
C GLU A 159 -0.74 8.49 0.76
N ARG A 160 -0.02 8.77 1.84
CA ARG A 160 0.35 10.11 2.29
C ARG A 160 1.87 10.17 2.42
N TYR A 161 2.45 11.13 1.73
CA TYR A 161 3.90 11.36 1.71
C TYR A 161 4.18 12.77 2.20
N THR A 162 4.92 12.89 3.31
CA THR A 162 5.28 14.20 3.87
C THR A 162 6.72 14.52 3.53
N PHE A 163 6.91 15.59 2.77
CA PHE A 163 8.19 15.99 2.19
C PHE A 163 8.85 17.14 2.97
N HIS A 164 10.15 17.30 2.75
CA HIS A 164 10.89 18.53 3.05
C HIS A 164 10.87 19.48 1.85
N GLU A 165 11.24 20.74 2.09
CA GLU A 165 11.33 21.74 1.04
C GLU A 165 12.30 21.33 -0.10
N GLY A 166 11.84 21.48 -1.34
CA GLY A 166 12.67 21.32 -2.54
C GLY A 166 12.06 20.41 -3.61
N PRO A 167 12.83 20.07 -4.65
CA PRO A 167 12.35 19.19 -5.72
C PRO A 167 11.95 17.82 -5.18
N ALA A 168 10.80 17.31 -5.61
CA ALA A 168 10.23 16.05 -5.18
C ALA A 168 9.56 15.33 -6.34
N ASN A 169 9.42 14.00 -6.20
CA ASN A 169 8.82 13.15 -7.21
C ASN A 169 7.93 12.08 -6.59
N ILE A 170 6.86 11.70 -7.29
CA ILE A 170 6.18 10.41 -7.14
C ILE A 170 6.47 9.58 -8.38
N LEU A 171 7.03 8.38 -8.18
CA LEU A 171 7.35 7.43 -9.23
C LEU A 171 6.36 6.29 -9.20
N VAL A 172 5.87 5.86 -10.38
CA VAL A 172 5.05 4.67 -10.57
C VAL A 172 5.82 3.71 -11.45
N ASN A 173 6.49 2.74 -10.84
CA ASN A 173 7.29 1.74 -11.51
C ASN A 173 6.42 0.54 -11.92
N LEU A 174 6.29 0.34 -13.23
CA LEU A 174 5.55 -0.77 -13.82
C LEU A 174 6.48 -1.88 -14.32
N GLY A 175 7.80 -1.66 -14.35
CA GLY A 175 8.79 -2.68 -14.66
C GLY A 175 9.08 -3.63 -13.50
N GLN A 176 8.82 -3.20 -12.27
CA GLN A 176 8.96 -4.02 -11.06
C GLN A 176 7.71 -4.88 -10.78
N GLY A 177 7.96 -6.05 -10.18
CA GLY A 177 6.91 -6.95 -9.71
C GLY A 177 7.47 -8.14 -8.93
N LEU A 178 6.65 -8.78 -8.09
CA LEU A 178 6.93 -10.15 -7.65
C LEU A 178 6.66 -11.15 -8.76
N THR A 179 5.59 -10.93 -9.52
CA THR A 179 5.26 -11.73 -10.69
C THR A 179 6.46 -11.87 -11.63
N ASN A 180 6.59 -13.07 -12.21
CA ASN A 180 7.61 -13.32 -13.24
C ASN A 180 7.15 -12.84 -14.62
N GLU A 181 5.88 -12.46 -14.77
CA GLU A 181 5.35 -11.97 -16.04
C GLU A 181 5.77 -10.52 -16.30
N SER A 182 6.02 -10.17 -17.54
CA SER A 182 6.46 -8.82 -17.95
C SER A 182 5.44 -8.16 -18.87
N GLY A 183 5.55 -6.83 -19.03
CA GLY A 183 4.69 -6.07 -19.93
C GLY A 183 3.63 -5.25 -19.20
N ALA A 184 3.56 -3.98 -19.59
CA ALA A 184 2.61 -3.01 -19.11
C ALA A 184 2.22 -2.03 -20.22
N TRP A 185 1.11 -1.34 -20.01
CA TRP A 185 0.82 -0.09 -20.70
C TRP A 185 0.33 0.96 -19.70
N VAL A 186 0.62 2.23 -20.01
CA VAL A 186 0.21 3.39 -19.22
C VAL A 186 -0.29 4.49 -20.15
N ARG A 187 -1.35 5.19 -19.73
CA ARG A 187 -1.98 6.30 -20.43
C ARG A 187 -2.07 7.50 -19.51
N ARG A 188 -1.77 8.69 -20.03
CA ARG A 188 -2.02 9.96 -19.34
C ARG A 188 -3.49 10.33 -19.50
N ILE A 189 -4.18 10.54 -18.39
CA ILE A 189 -5.54 11.10 -18.34
C ILE A 189 -5.48 12.61 -18.18
N SER A 190 -4.62 13.07 -17.27
CA SER A 190 -4.30 14.49 -17.04
C SER A 190 -2.87 14.59 -16.47
N GLU A 191 -2.41 15.79 -16.12
CA GLU A 191 -1.09 15.98 -15.51
C GLU A 191 -0.93 15.28 -14.16
N THR A 192 -2.04 14.96 -13.49
CA THR A 192 -2.08 14.36 -12.15
C THR A 192 -2.69 12.96 -12.14
N GLU A 193 -3.12 12.45 -13.29
CA GLU A 193 -3.88 11.20 -13.38
C GLU A 193 -3.37 10.32 -14.53
N ILE A 194 -3.17 9.05 -14.20
CA ILE A 194 -2.82 8.01 -15.16
C ILE A 194 -3.71 6.79 -14.97
N GLU A 195 -3.87 6.03 -16.04
CA GLU A 195 -4.46 4.70 -16.00
C GLU A 195 -3.57 3.71 -16.74
N GLY A 196 -3.74 2.42 -16.48
CA GLY A 196 -2.92 1.43 -17.14
C GLY A 196 -3.24 0.00 -16.77
N MET A 197 -2.33 -0.87 -17.16
CA MET A 197 -2.35 -2.29 -16.86
C MET A 197 -0.93 -2.81 -16.69
N ARG A 198 -0.79 -3.77 -15.79
CA ARG A 198 0.38 -4.63 -15.66
C ARG A 198 -0.03 -6.08 -15.87
N LEU A 199 0.72 -6.82 -16.67
CA LEU A 199 0.53 -8.27 -16.78
C LEU A 199 1.05 -8.95 -15.52
N CYS A 200 0.26 -9.88 -14.99
CA CYS A 200 0.62 -10.80 -13.93
C CYS A 200 0.46 -12.22 -14.46
N GLY A 201 1.14 -13.19 -13.84
CA GLY A 201 1.08 -14.57 -14.28
C GLY A 201 2.26 -15.42 -13.82
N SER A 202 2.25 -16.66 -14.31
CA SER A 202 3.26 -17.67 -13.99
C SER A 202 3.24 -18.20 -12.55
N PHE A 203 2.15 -18.00 -11.80
CA PHE A 203 2.00 -18.57 -10.45
C PHE A 203 2.19 -20.10 -10.40
N CYS A 204 2.99 -20.56 -9.44
CA CYS A 204 3.27 -21.97 -9.13
C CYS A 204 3.41 -22.89 -10.36
N TYR A 205 4.40 -22.61 -11.21
CA TYR A 205 4.75 -23.43 -12.37
C TYR A 205 3.67 -23.50 -13.47
N ASN A 206 2.76 -22.52 -13.52
CA ASN A 206 1.81 -22.38 -14.61
C ASN A 206 2.14 -21.17 -15.51
N PRO A 207 3.20 -21.25 -16.35
CA PRO A 207 3.69 -20.12 -17.15
C PRO A 207 2.73 -19.64 -18.24
N LYS A 208 1.60 -20.34 -18.44
CA LYS A 208 0.59 -19.96 -19.44
C LYS A 208 -0.59 -19.22 -18.83
N ALA A 209 -0.69 -19.16 -17.50
CA ALA A 209 -1.72 -18.40 -16.81
C ALA A 209 -1.25 -16.96 -16.68
N VAL A 210 -1.62 -16.13 -17.65
CA VAL A 210 -1.32 -14.70 -17.71
C VAL A 210 -2.63 -13.92 -17.68
N PHE A 211 -2.68 -12.87 -16.87
CA PHE A 211 -3.87 -12.03 -16.72
C PHE A 211 -3.47 -10.57 -16.42
N PRO A 212 -4.29 -9.60 -16.85
CA PRO A 212 -4.04 -8.19 -16.55
C PRO A 212 -4.49 -7.82 -15.14
N GLN A 213 -3.68 -7.02 -14.45
CA GLN A 213 -4.10 -6.17 -13.34
C GLN A 213 -4.19 -4.73 -13.85
N TYR A 214 -5.38 -4.14 -13.84
CA TYR A 214 -5.62 -2.76 -14.24
C TYR A 214 -5.50 -1.82 -13.05
N PHE A 215 -5.08 -0.59 -13.31
CA PHE A 215 -4.95 0.44 -12.29
C PHE A 215 -5.41 1.82 -12.79
N TYR A 216 -5.78 2.67 -11.83
CA TYR A 216 -5.94 4.10 -12.00
C TYR A 216 -5.27 4.80 -10.82
N ILE A 217 -4.44 5.81 -11.09
CA ILE A 217 -3.67 6.55 -10.08
C ILE A 217 -3.94 8.04 -10.21
N ARG A 218 -4.18 8.70 -9.08
CA ARG A 218 -4.32 10.16 -8.97
C ARG A 218 -3.37 10.70 -7.91
N VAL A 219 -2.54 11.67 -8.29
CA VAL A 219 -1.77 12.51 -7.37
C VAL A 219 -2.62 13.75 -7.01
N VAL A 220 -2.91 13.94 -5.73
CA VAL A 220 -3.82 15.01 -5.27
C VAL A 220 -3.03 16.29 -5.04
N ARG A 221 -2.63 16.94 -6.14
CA ARG A 221 -1.86 18.19 -6.13
C ARG A 221 -2.04 18.95 -7.45
N HIS A 222 -2.24 20.27 -7.40
CA HIS A 222 -2.57 21.06 -8.59
C HIS A 222 -1.37 21.39 -9.51
N GLU A 223 -0.15 21.47 -8.99
CA GLU A 223 1.01 22.00 -9.74
C GLU A 223 2.08 20.92 -10.01
N VAL A 224 1.71 19.90 -10.77
CA VAL A 224 2.58 18.75 -11.05
C VAL A 224 2.97 18.74 -12.53
N ARG A 225 4.24 18.44 -12.80
CA ARG A 225 4.69 18.01 -14.13
C ARG A 225 4.70 16.49 -14.17
N SER A 226 4.18 15.88 -15.22
CA SER A 226 4.27 14.43 -15.36
C SER A 226 4.87 13.99 -16.69
N GLY A 227 5.33 12.75 -16.71
CA GLY A 227 5.95 12.11 -17.87
C GLY A 227 6.06 10.61 -17.69
N PHE A 228 6.64 9.95 -18.70
CA PHE A 228 6.89 8.53 -18.65
C PHE A 228 8.39 8.22 -18.77
N TRP A 229 8.79 7.01 -18.42
CA TRP A 229 10.08 6.46 -18.80
C TRP A 229 9.92 5.09 -19.45
N LYS A 230 10.91 4.72 -20.26
CA LYS A 230 11.07 3.36 -20.77
C LYS A 230 12.54 3.00 -20.84
N LYS A 231 12.91 1.83 -20.33
CA LYS A 231 14.23 1.26 -20.58
C LYS A 231 14.30 0.80 -22.03
N GLN A 232 15.22 1.36 -22.80
CA GLN A 232 15.47 0.90 -24.15
C GLN A 232 16.28 -0.40 -24.11
N PRO A 233 16.04 -1.33 -25.07
CA PRO A 233 16.89 -2.50 -25.20
C PRO A 233 18.34 -2.09 -25.45
N ALA A 234 19.28 -2.96 -25.08
CA ALA A 234 20.65 -2.82 -25.53
C ALA A 234 20.68 -3.03 -27.05
N MET A 235 21.21 -2.05 -27.78
CA MET A 235 21.35 -2.07 -29.23
C MET A 235 22.79 -2.43 -29.64
N THR A 236 22.99 -2.75 -30.92
CA THR A 236 24.32 -3.07 -31.47
C THR A 236 24.81 -1.95 -32.37
N ALA A 237 24.64 -2.05 -33.70
CA ALA A 237 25.06 -1.02 -34.65
C ALA A 237 24.41 0.35 -34.34
N GLU A 238 23.14 0.34 -33.96
CA GLU A 238 22.36 1.54 -33.65
C GLU A 238 22.88 2.28 -32.41
N ALA A 239 23.59 1.60 -31.51
CA ALA A 239 24.20 2.23 -30.33
C ALA A 239 25.23 3.31 -30.72
N ALA A 240 25.70 3.34 -31.97
CA ALA A 240 26.56 4.41 -32.48
C ALA A 240 25.85 5.76 -32.65
N TRP A 241 24.51 5.79 -32.70
CA TRP A 241 23.71 7.02 -32.84
C TRP A 241 22.48 7.12 -31.94
N ASP A 242 22.08 6.05 -31.25
CA ASP A 242 21.05 6.08 -30.21
C ASP A 242 21.70 6.12 -28.82
N GLU A 243 21.68 7.31 -28.19
CA GLU A 243 22.28 7.55 -26.88
C GLU A 243 21.62 6.75 -25.72
N TYR A 244 20.39 6.25 -25.95
CA TYR A 244 19.60 5.54 -24.96
C TYR A 244 19.75 4.01 -25.02
N SER A 245 20.60 3.46 -25.90
CA SER A 245 20.89 2.02 -25.93
C SER A 245 21.16 1.44 -24.53
N GLY A 246 20.32 0.52 -24.07
CA GLY A 246 20.39 -0.12 -22.75
C GLY A 246 20.08 0.78 -21.54
N LYS A 247 19.63 2.03 -21.76
CA LYS A 247 19.38 3.05 -20.73
C LYS A 247 17.90 3.40 -20.62
N TYR A 248 17.54 4.05 -19.52
CA TYR A 248 16.22 4.66 -19.37
C TYR A 248 16.13 5.93 -20.23
N LYS A 249 15.07 6.01 -21.03
CA LYS A 249 14.68 7.21 -21.77
C LYS A 249 13.52 7.88 -21.07
N ILE A 250 13.67 9.16 -20.73
CA ILE A 250 12.64 10.00 -20.09
C ILE A 250 11.84 10.71 -21.18
N TYR A 251 10.51 10.64 -21.07
CA TYR A 251 9.57 11.31 -21.96
C TYR A 251 8.82 12.39 -21.17
N GLU A 252 9.35 13.61 -21.18
CA GLU A 252 8.73 14.78 -20.53
C GLU A 252 7.43 15.20 -21.20
N ASN A 253 7.45 15.31 -22.54
CA ASN A 253 6.25 15.46 -23.36
C ASN A 253 5.76 14.08 -23.79
N ALA A 254 5.31 13.30 -22.80
CA ALA A 254 5.01 11.90 -23.03
C ALA A 254 3.96 11.71 -24.14
N PRO A 255 4.09 10.66 -24.99
CA PRO A 255 2.99 10.24 -25.83
C PRO A 255 1.78 9.96 -24.93
N ARG A 256 0.56 10.10 -25.48
CA ARG A 256 -0.68 9.84 -24.72
C ARG A 256 -0.65 8.47 -24.03
N GLU A 257 0.00 7.49 -24.65
CA GLU A 257 0.17 6.13 -24.18
C GLU A 257 1.61 5.63 -24.38
N LEU A 258 2.07 4.76 -23.48
CA LEU A 258 3.35 4.06 -23.57
C LEU A 258 3.16 2.60 -23.17
N ALA A 259 3.85 1.68 -23.86
CA ALA A 259 3.87 0.26 -23.54
C ALA A 259 5.29 -0.33 -23.58
N GLY A 260 5.52 -1.37 -22.79
CA GLY A 260 6.77 -2.10 -22.73
C GLY A 260 6.93 -2.88 -21.43
N ASP A 261 8.07 -3.56 -21.30
CA ASP A 261 8.34 -4.45 -20.17
C ASP A 261 8.88 -3.71 -18.94
N ASP A 262 9.68 -2.67 -19.17
CA ASP A 262 10.27 -1.82 -18.14
C ASP A 262 9.96 -0.35 -18.45
N ILE A 263 8.79 0.06 -17.96
CA ILE A 263 8.22 1.40 -18.12
C ILE A 263 7.75 1.95 -16.78
N GLY A 264 7.44 3.24 -16.74
CA GLY A 264 6.72 3.83 -15.63
C GLY A 264 6.34 5.27 -15.87
N ALA A 265 5.74 5.89 -14.85
CA ALA A 265 5.28 7.27 -14.86
C ALA A 265 5.83 8.05 -13.69
N TRP A 266 6.21 9.30 -13.90
CA TRP A 266 6.70 10.19 -12.87
C TRP A 266 5.82 11.43 -12.77
N PHE A 267 5.76 11.98 -11.56
CA PHE A 267 5.09 13.22 -11.20
C PHE A 267 6.07 14.05 -10.39
N SER A 268 6.56 15.17 -10.93
CA SER A 268 7.57 16.02 -10.30
C SER A 268 7.01 17.37 -9.93
N PHE A 269 7.46 17.90 -8.80
CA PHE A 269 7.04 19.17 -8.24
C PHE A 269 8.09 19.73 -7.27
N ASP A 270 7.92 20.99 -6.86
CA ASP A 270 8.66 21.58 -5.74
C ASP A 270 7.78 21.53 -4.50
N ALA A 271 8.19 20.75 -3.50
CA ALA A 271 7.48 20.59 -2.24
C ALA A 271 7.81 21.74 -1.28
N ALA A 272 6.83 22.17 -0.49
CA ALA A 272 7.06 23.01 0.68
C ALA A 272 7.46 22.16 1.90
N GLU A 273 8.12 22.78 2.87
CA GLU A 273 8.49 22.11 4.13
C GLU A 273 7.24 21.55 4.84
N GLY A 274 7.23 20.24 5.08
CA GLY A 274 6.11 19.54 5.72
C GLY A 274 4.88 19.38 4.83
N GLU A 275 4.98 19.63 3.52
CA GLU A 275 3.88 19.39 2.59
C GLU A 275 3.54 17.89 2.52
N SER A 276 2.28 17.55 2.78
CA SER A 276 1.75 16.20 2.58
C SER A 276 1.09 16.08 1.21
N VAL A 277 1.60 15.19 0.37
CA VAL A 277 1.00 14.84 -0.92
C VAL A 277 0.29 13.51 -0.80
N LEU A 278 -0.97 13.47 -1.26
CA LEU A 278 -1.77 12.24 -1.28
C LEU A 278 -1.73 11.59 -2.66
N VAL A 279 -1.65 10.26 -2.68
CA VAL A 279 -1.76 9.44 -3.89
C VAL A 279 -2.88 8.44 -3.70
N GLN A 280 -3.85 8.43 -4.61
CA GLN A 280 -4.95 7.46 -4.61
C GLN A 280 -4.71 6.43 -5.71
N VAL A 281 -4.85 5.13 -5.39
CA VAL A 281 -4.66 4.04 -6.36
C VAL A 281 -5.87 3.10 -6.34
N GLY A 282 -6.56 2.97 -7.47
CA GLY A 282 -7.63 1.99 -7.67
C GLY A 282 -7.13 0.82 -8.52
N VAL A 283 -7.63 -0.39 -8.25
CA VAL A 283 -7.29 -1.59 -9.03
C VAL A 283 -8.54 -2.34 -9.49
N SER A 284 -8.37 -3.13 -10.55
CA SER A 284 -9.41 -4.02 -11.08
C SER A 284 -8.77 -5.15 -11.88
N PHE A 285 -9.42 -6.32 -11.90
CA PHE A 285 -9.08 -7.43 -12.82
C PHE A 285 -9.95 -7.44 -14.09
N VAL A 286 -10.75 -6.40 -14.31
CA VAL A 286 -11.66 -6.27 -15.45
C VAL A 286 -11.22 -5.16 -16.40
N SER A 287 -11.03 -3.93 -15.90
CA SER A 287 -10.63 -2.80 -16.75
C SER A 287 -10.08 -1.60 -15.97
N ALA A 288 -9.36 -0.70 -16.66
CA ALA A 288 -8.94 0.59 -16.11
C ALA A 288 -10.15 1.48 -15.72
N ALA A 289 -11.24 1.41 -16.48
CA ALA A 289 -12.48 2.11 -16.15
C ALA A 289 -13.09 1.62 -14.81
N ASN A 290 -13.07 0.31 -14.56
CA ASN A 290 -13.52 -0.23 -13.29
C ASN A 290 -12.56 0.09 -12.15
N ALA A 291 -11.24 0.08 -12.38
CA ALA A 291 -10.26 0.52 -11.39
C ALA A 291 -10.52 1.97 -10.95
N ARG A 292 -10.81 2.87 -11.90
CA ARG A 292 -11.23 4.24 -11.61
C ARG A 292 -12.55 4.30 -10.85
N LEU A 293 -13.56 3.54 -11.29
CA LEU A 293 -14.87 3.51 -10.64
C LEU A 293 -14.78 3.01 -9.19
N ASN A 294 -13.97 1.99 -8.92
CA ASN A 294 -13.70 1.48 -7.59
C ASN A 294 -13.15 2.60 -6.69
N LEU A 295 -12.12 3.32 -7.16
CA LEU A 295 -11.53 4.44 -6.44
C LEU A 295 -12.54 5.57 -6.20
N GLU A 296 -13.28 6.01 -7.22
CA GLU A 296 -14.26 7.10 -7.08
C GLU A 296 -15.40 6.77 -6.12
N LYS A 297 -15.78 5.48 -6.00
CA LYS A 297 -16.84 5.02 -5.09
C LYS A 297 -16.36 4.81 -3.66
N GLU A 298 -15.16 4.25 -3.49
CA GLU A 298 -14.62 3.94 -2.16
C GLU A 298 -13.91 5.14 -1.52
N GLN A 299 -13.46 6.12 -2.32
CA GLN A 299 -12.76 7.33 -1.88
C GLN A 299 -13.30 8.60 -2.58
N PRO A 300 -14.55 9.03 -2.29
CA PRO A 300 -15.14 10.22 -2.91
C PRO A 300 -14.41 11.52 -2.54
N SER A 301 -13.67 11.52 -1.43
CA SER A 301 -12.72 12.56 -1.03
C SER A 301 -11.35 11.92 -0.77
N ALA A 302 -10.28 12.66 -1.04
CA ALA A 302 -8.93 12.26 -0.69
C ALA A 302 -8.64 12.58 0.79
N ASP A 303 -9.26 11.84 1.70
CA ASP A 303 -9.06 11.98 3.15
C ASP A 303 -8.42 10.71 3.73
N PHE A 304 -7.12 10.81 4.02
CA PHE A 304 -6.32 9.68 4.50
C PHE A 304 -6.81 9.15 5.84
N ASP A 305 -7.12 10.04 6.78
CA ASP A 305 -7.45 9.65 8.15
C ASP A 305 -8.85 9.03 8.22
N VAL A 306 -9.78 9.46 7.35
CA VAL A 306 -11.08 8.80 7.18
C VAL A 306 -10.92 7.37 6.65
N VAL A 307 -10.11 7.15 5.61
CA VAL A 307 -9.87 5.80 5.08
C VAL A 307 -9.19 4.91 6.11
N ARG A 308 -8.17 5.44 6.82
CA ARG A 308 -7.49 4.72 7.90
C ARG A 308 -8.46 4.33 9.02
N GLY A 309 -9.31 5.26 9.44
CA GLY A 309 -10.32 5.01 10.47
C GLY A 309 -11.29 3.90 10.06
N ALA A 310 -11.79 3.94 8.82
CA ALA A 310 -12.69 2.92 8.29
C ALA A 310 -12.02 1.54 8.21
N ALA A 311 -10.75 1.47 7.79
CA ALA A 311 -9.99 0.21 7.76
C ALA A 311 -9.80 -0.37 9.17
N HIS A 312 -9.47 0.48 10.15
CA HIS A 312 -9.33 0.10 11.55
C HIS A 312 -10.66 -0.44 12.12
N GLU A 313 -11.77 0.26 11.88
CA GLU A 313 -13.10 -0.16 12.33
C GLU A 313 -13.52 -1.50 11.71
N ALA A 314 -13.23 -1.72 10.42
CA ALA A 314 -13.50 -2.99 9.76
C ALA A 314 -12.74 -4.15 10.44
N TRP A 315 -11.47 -3.95 10.78
CA TRP A 315 -10.70 -4.94 11.52
C TRP A 315 -11.19 -5.15 12.95
N GLU A 316 -11.53 -4.09 13.66
CA GLU A 316 -12.05 -4.21 15.03
C GLU A 316 -13.37 -5.01 15.06
N ASN A 317 -14.25 -4.79 14.07
CA ASN A 317 -15.48 -5.54 13.91
C ASN A 317 -15.21 -7.03 13.63
N ASP A 318 -14.30 -7.33 12.69
CA ASP A 318 -14.03 -8.71 12.27
C ASP A 318 -13.25 -9.52 13.32
N LEU A 319 -12.26 -8.92 13.97
CA LEU A 319 -11.58 -9.52 15.13
C LEU A 319 -12.55 -9.66 16.31
N GLY A 320 -13.47 -8.71 16.47
CA GLY A 320 -14.50 -8.69 17.52
C GLY A 320 -15.54 -9.82 17.44
N ARG A 321 -15.59 -10.56 16.32
CA ARG A 321 -16.43 -11.76 16.18
C ARG A 321 -16.02 -12.87 17.14
N ILE A 322 -14.77 -12.90 17.59
CA ILE A 322 -14.27 -13.84 18.60
C ILE A 322 -13.57 -13.08 19.71
N ARG A 323 -14.21 -12.99 20.87
CA ARG A 323 -13.61 -12.39 22.08
C ARG A 323 -13.11 -13.47 23.03
N VAL A 324 -11.81 -13.48 23.27
CA VAL A 324 -11.16 -14.41 24.20
C VAL A 324 -11.02 -13.81 25.61
N SER A 325 -11.29 -14.61 26.64
CA SER A 325 -11.09 -14.26 28.05
C SER A 325 -10.00 -15.11 28.68
N GLY A 326 -9.18 -14.53 29.55
CA GLY A 326 -8.02 -15.19 30.14
C GLY A 326 -6.79 -15.22 29.23
N GLY A 327 -5.81 -16.05 29.58
CA GLY A 327 -4.51 -16.13 28.88
C GLY A 327 -3.58 -14.94 29.18
N THR A 328 -2.31 -15.08 28.80
CA THR A 328 -1.33 -13.99 28.87
C THR A 328 -1.52 -13.01 27.72
N GLU A 329 -1.02 -11.78 27.86
CA GLU A 329 -1.02 -10.80 26.77
C GLU A 329 -0.36 -11.36 25.49
N ARG A 330 0.72 -12.14 25.65
CA ARG A 330 1.37 -12.81 24.53
C ARG A 330 0.45 -13.82 23.82
N GLN A 331 -0.36 -14.57 24.56
CA GLN A 331 -1.32 -15.51 23.97
C GLN A 331 -2.43 -14.77 23.21
N LYS A 332 -2.91 -13.62 23.71
CA LYS A 332 -3.87 -12.77 22.99
C LYS A 332 -3.25 -12.21 21.70
N GLN A 333 -2.00 -11.75 21.76
CA GLN A 333 -1.29 -11.29 20.56
C GLN A 333 -1.19 -12.39 19.50
N ILE A 334 -0.78 -13.59 19.90
CA ILE A 334 -0.70 -14.75 18.99
C ILE A 334 -2.09 -15.03 18.39
N PHE A 335 -3.13 -15.12 19.23
CA PHE A 335 -4.48 -15.42 18.79
C PHE A 335 -5.02 -14.40 17.78
N TYR A 336 -5.00 -13.10 18.12
CA TYR A 336 -5.55 -12.07 17.23
C TYR A 336 -4.68 -11.85 15.99
N THR A 337 -3.36 -12.07 16.07
CA THR A 337 -2.49 -12.05 14.88
C THR A 337 -2.79 -13.24 13.95
N SER A 338 -3.02 -14.43 14.50
CA SER A 338 -3.45 -15.59 13.70
C SER A 338 -4.83 -15.38 13.09
N LEU A 339 -5.77 -14.80 13.83
CA LEU A 339 -7.10 -14.48 13.31
C LEU A 339 -7.03 -13.41 12.21
N TYR A 340 -6.20 -12.38 12.38
CA TYR A 340 -5.92 -11.39 11.34
C TYR A 340 -5.46 -12.07 10.04
N HIS A 341 -4.41 -12.92 10.10
CA HIS A 341 -3.89 -13.62 8.91
C HIS A 341 -4.94 -14.55 8.27
N ALA A 342 -5.80 -15.18 9.07
CA ALA A 342 -6.87 -16.05 8.58
C ALA A 342 -8.01 -15.30 7.87
N LEU A 343 -8.12 -13.99 8.08
CA LEU A 343 -9.18 -13.13 7.52
C LEU A 343 -8.71 -12.24 6.36
N ILE A 344 -7.42 -12.28 6.01
CA ILE A 344 -6.91 -11.58 4.81
C ILE A 344 -7.40 -12.28 3.53
N HIS A 345 -7.42 -13.61 3.53
CA HIS A 345 -7.80 -14.45 2.39
C HIS A 345 -9.03 -15.31 2.74
N PRO A 346 -9.96 -15.57 1.78
CA PRO A 346 -9.95 -15.16 0.37
C PRO A 346 -10.34 -13.68 0.18
N ASN A 347 -9.81 -13.05 -0.88
CA ASN A 347 -10.16 -11.67 -1.24
C ASN A 347 -11.43 -11.61 -2.09
N ILE A 348 -12.13 -10.49 -2.00
CA ILE A 348 -13.11 -10.09 -3.03
C ILE A 348 -12.40 -9.96 -4.38
N LEU A 349 -13.07 -10.37 -5.46
CA LEU A 349 -12.54 -10.31 -6.83
C LEU A 349 -13.40 -9.44 -7.76
N ASN A 350 -14.64 -9.13 -7.37
CA ASN A 350 -15.54 -8.30 -8.15
C ASN A 350 -15.29 -6.81 -7.91
N ASP A 351 -15.45 -6.02 -8.95
CA ASP A 351 -15.49 -4.55 -8.89
C ASP A 351 -16.78 -4.06 -8.19
N VAL A 352 -16.86 -2.77 -7.86
CA VAL A 352 -18.03 -2.16 -7.22
C VAL A 352 -19.30 -2.23 -8.08
N ASN A 353 -19.15 -2.38 -9.40
CA ASN A 353 -20.28 -2.59 -10.32
C ASN A 353 -20.71 -4.07 -10.39
N GLY A 354 -20.05 -4.97 -9.65
CA GLY A 354 -20.30 -6.41 -9.61
C GLY A 354 -19.53 -7.23 -10.65
N GLU A 355 -18.84 -6.60 -11.61
CA GLU A 355 -18.12 -7.34 -12.66
C GLU A 355 -16.88 -8.04 -12.11
N TYR A 356 -16.62 -9.25 -12.61
CA TYR A 356 -15.41 -10.02 -12.31
C TYR A 356 -15.06 -10.98 -13.46
N PRO A 357 -13.77 -11.35 -13.62
CA PRO A 357 -13.37 -12.32 -14.62
C PRO A 357 -13.77 -13.74 -14.22
N LEU A 358 -14.30 -14.53 -15.16
CA LEU A 358 -14.37 -15.99 -14.99
C LEU A 358 -13.01 -16.63 -15.25
N MET A 359 -12.80 -17.80 -14.65
CA MET A 359 -11.56 -18.57 -14.78
C MET A 359 -11.21 -18.86 -16.24
N GLN A 360 -9.91 -18.97 -16.54
CA GLN A 360 -9.36 -19.45 -17.82
C GLN A 360 -9.78 -18.62 -19.05
N GLY A 361 -9.90 -17.30 -18.89
CA GLY A 361 -10.30 -16.41 -19.99
C GLY A 361 -11.78 -16.55 -20.38
N GLY A 362 -12.60 -17.08 -19.48
CA GLY A 362 -14.05 -17.05 -19.61
C GLY A 362 -14.58 -15.61 -19.69
N PRO A 363 -15.83 -15.41 -20.15
CA PRO A 363 -16.43 -14.08 -20.23
C PRO A 363 -16.51 -13.44 -18.84
N LEU A 364 -16.67 -12.11 -18.81
CA LEU A 364 -16.97 -11.40 -17.58
C LEU A 364 -18.31 -11.88 -17.02
N ALA A 365 -18.37 -12.06 -15.70
CA ALA A 365 -19.59 -12.34 -14.96
C ALA A 365 -19.90 -11.17 -14.03
N LYS A 366 -21.10 -11.18 -13.43
CA LYS A 366 -21.58 -10.10 -12.58
C LYS A 366 -22.20 -10.64 -11.29
N SER A 367 -21.69 -10.23 -10.14
CA SER A 367 -22.31 -10.45 -8.82
C SER A 367 -23.42 -9.43 -8.58
N ASN A 368 -24.27 -9.67 -7.58
CA ASN A 368 -25.32 -8.72 -7.18
C ASN A 368 -24.78 -7.53 -6.34
N GLY A 369 -23.47 -7.27 -6.39
CA GLY A 369 -22.75 -6.39 -5.47
C GLY A 369 -22.02 -7.22 -4.44
#